data_AF-A0A7Y0JLE5-F1
#
_entry.id   AF-A0A7Y0JLE5-F1
#
_cell.length_a   1.000
_cell.length_b   1.000
_cell.length_c   1.000
_cell.angle_alpha   90.00
_cell.angle_beta   90.00
_cell.angle_gamma   90.00
#
_symmetry.space_group_name_H-M   'P 1'
#
loop_
_entity.id
_entity.type
_entity.pdbx_description
1 polymer ?
#
loop_
_entity_poly.entity_id
_entity_poly.type
_entity_poly.pdbx_seq_one_letter_code
_entity_poly.pdbx_strand_id
1 'polypeptide(L)'
;MAMATYDLGDAVPLEYLAYDGDGNLVDAAVALTVTAPDGTNPDVTLEHPSVGVYRALAPANQLEFWAGAWTVSGAVTDVKLVTWTVVARTTPAYTDAEKVKKALTGQSGAQPIDVRGDLIDDAIGAASRQIDNRCGRRFYADTGLVARIFPALDRFITTPDGAQSLHIDDLASPTGLIVETRTRFGSPWSPVTGFETGPDNAALDGRPSTEILAVAGWLSDATKVRVTGRWGWPSVPDEVSQACALQAARLYRRKDSPEGVLGNSEWGAVRVSRFDPDVESLIAPYILITA
;
A
#
# COMPACT_ATOMS: atom_id res chain seq x y z
N MET A 1 -4.69 -10.38 -23.78
CA MET A 1 -3.96 -10.16 -22.51
C MET A 1 -4.73 -9.15 -21.69
N ALA A 2 -4.91 -9.38 -20.39
CA ALA A 2 -5.52 -8.37 -19.52
C ALA A 2 -4.58 -7.16 -19.44
N MET A 3 -5.12 -5.96 -19.62
CA MET A 3 -4.38 -4.71 -19.48
C MET A 3 -4.07 -4.47 -18.00
N ALA A 4 -2.85 -4.04 -17.68
CA ALA A 4 -2.46 -3.73 -16.31
C ALA A 4 -3.16 -2.44 -15.83
N THR A 5 -3.55 -2.41 -14.56
CA THR A 5 -4.24 -1.28 -13.92
C THR A 5 -3.40 -0.78 -12.75
N TYR A 6 -3.27 0.55 -12.62
CA TYR A 6 -2.52 1.23 -11.57
C TYR A 6 -3.36 2.34 -10.93
N ASP A 7 -3.06 2.71 -9.69
CA ASP A 7 -3.74 3.82 -9.00
C ASP A 7 -3.13 5.18 -9.35
N LEU A 8 -3.97 6.20 -9.38
CA LEU A 8 -3.54 7.60 -9.51
C LEU A 8 -2.54 7.95 -8.40
N GLY A 9 -1.37 8.44 -8.80
CA GLY A 9 -0.27 8.88 -7.94
C GLY A 9 0.83 7.83 -7.74
N ASP A 10 0.63 6.58 -8.17
CA ASP A 10 1.65 5.53 -8.05
C ASP A 10 2.69 5.61 -9.18
N ALA A 11 3.88 5.05 -8.92
CA ALA A 11 4.87 4.82 -9.96
C ALA A 11 4.55 3.51 -10.70
N VAL A 12 4.56 3.56 -12.04
CA VAL A 12 4.27 2.41 -12.91
C VAL A 12 5.59 1.76 -13.32
N PRO A 13 5.93 0.58 -12.79
CA PRO A 13 7.14 -0.13 -13.18
C PRO A 13 6.97 -0.74 -14.57
N LEU A 14 7.85 -0.35 -15.49
CA LEU A 14 7.91 -0.86 -16.85
C LEU A 14 9.27 -1.55 -17.05
N GLU A 15 9.27 -2.72 -17.70
CA GLU A 15 10.48 -3.48 -18.00
C GLU A 15 10.52 -3.89 -19.48
N TYR A 16 11.71 -3.75 -20.06
CA TYR A 16 12.05 -4.24 -21.39
C TYR A 16 13.30 -5.13 -21.33
N LEU A 17 13.23 -6.23 -22.07
CA LEU A 17 14.32 -7.20 -22.21
C LEU A 17 14.72 -7.24 -23.68
N ALA A 18 15.97 -6.90 -23.98
CA ALA A 18 16.54 -6.91 -25.31
C ALA A 18 17.18 -8.28 -25.60
N TYR A 19 16.69 -8.98 -26.63
CA TYR A 19 17.20 -10.28 -27.04
C TYR A 19 17.80 -10.22 -28.44
N ASP A 20 18.93 -10.91 -28.63
CA ASP A 20 19.50 -11.15 -29.96
C ASP A 20 18.70 -12.21 -30.74
N GLY A 21 19.15 -12.50 -31.98
CA GLY A 21 18.52 -13.51 -32.84
C GLY A 21 18.64 -14.95 -32.32
N ASP A 22 19.53 -15.20 -31.36
CA ASP A 22 19.77 -16.49 -30.72
C ASP A 22 19.04 -16.62 -29.37
N GLY A 23 18.33 -15.56 -28.94
CA GLY A 23 17.56 -15.53 -27.69
C GLY A 23 18.38 -15.18 -26.44
N ASN A 24 19.61 -14.69 -26.59
CA ASN A 24 20.43 -14.21 -25.48
C ASN A 24 20.17 -12.74 -25.19
N LEU A 25 20.28 -12.33 -23.93
CA LEU A 25 20.20 -10.92 -23.55
C LEU A 25 21.39 -10.14 -24.08
N VAL A 26 21.13 -8.99 -24.72
CA VAL A 26 22.15 -8.14 -25.33
C VAL A 26 21.88 -6.67 -25.06
N ASP A 27 22.94 -5.88 -24.86
CA ASP A 27 22.80 -4.43 -24.70
C ASP A 27 22.53 -3.74 -26.03
N ALA A 28 21.59 -2.80 -25.99
CA ALA A 28 21.20 -1.96 -27.10
C ALA A 28 20.96 -0.51 -26.65
N ALA A 29 20.81 0.39 -27.61
CA ALA A 29 20.35 1.74 -27.33
C ALA A 29 18.82 1.71 -27.18
N VAL A 30 18.34 1.83 -25.95
CA VAL A 30 16.92 1.78 -25.60
C VAL A 30 16.44 3.15 -25.16
N ALA A 31 15.30 3.59 -25.70
CA ALA A 31 14.57 4.75 -25.24
C ALA A 31 13.10 4.38 -25.00
N LEU A 32 12.48 5.01 -24.00
CA LEU A 32 11.06 4.86 -23.69
C LEU A 32 10.37 6.20 -23.88
N THR A 33 9.31 6.23 -24.69
CA THR A 33 8.37 7.36 -24.74
C THR A 33 7.07 6.92 -24.08
N VAL A 34 6.66 7.64 -23.05
CA VAL A 34 5.36 7.47 -22.41
C VAL A 34 4.44 8.57 -22.89
N THR A 35 3.18 8.23 -23.16
CA THR A 35 2.12 9.16 -23.55
C THR A 35 0.98 9.07 -22.54
N ALA A 36 0.70 10.23 -21.94
CA ALA A 36 -0.38 10.44 -20.99
C ALA A 36 -1.75 10.52 -21.70
N PRO A 37 -2.87 10.37 -20.97
CA PRO A 37 -4.23 10.48 -21.49
C PRO A 37 -4.50 11.81 -22.22
N ASP A 38 -3.88 12.90 -21.77
CA ASP A 38 -3.97 14.21 -22.41
C ASP A 38 -3.08 14.39 -23.66
N GLY A 39 -2.33 13.36 -24.03
CA GLY A 39 -1.40 13.35 -25.17
C GLY A 39 -0.01 13.93 -24.86
N THR A 40 0.26 14.36 -23.63
CA THR A 40 1.59 14.83 -23.23
C THR A 40 2.55 13.65 -23.01
N ASN A 41 3.85 13.92 -23.14
CA ASN A 41 4.88 12.91 -22.92
C ASN A 41 5.72 13.29 -21.68
N PRO A 42 5.41 12.74 -20.50
CA PRO A 42 6.18 13.05 -19.31
C PRO A 42 7.60 12.46 -19.40
N ASP A 43 8.54 13.12 -18.74
CA ASP A 43 9.89 12.62 -18.60
C ASP A 43 9.91 11.34 -17.75
N VAL A 44 10.63 10.34 -18.23
CA VAL A 44 10.80 9.06 -17.53
C VAL A 44 12.28 8.71 -17.46
N THR A 45 12.77 8.45 -16.26
CA THR A 45 14.15 8.01 -16.05
C THR A 45 14.28 6.53 -16.40
N LEU A 46 15.24 6.21 -17.27
CA LEU A 46 15.60 4.86 -17.65
C LEU A 46 16.76 4.35 -16.78
N GLU A 47 16.62 3.13 -16.27
CA GLU A 47 17.66 2.40 -15.55
C GLU A 47 18.10 1.17 -16.34
N HIS A 48 19.40 0.88 -16.32
CA HIS A 48 20.00 -0.30 -16.94
C HIS A 48 20.74 -1.12 -15.87
N PRO A 49 20.03 -2.02 -15.15
CA PRO A 49 20.60 -2.74 -14.02
C PRO A 49 21.54 -3.88 -14.41
N SER A 50 21.35 -4.48 -15.58
CA SER A 50 22.16 -5.61 -16.07
C SER A 50 22.00 -5.77 -17.58
N VAL A 51 22.88 -6.57 -18.20
CA VAL A 51 22.92 -6.80 -19.64
C VAL A 51 21.53 -7.15 -20.20
N GLY A 52 21.10 -6.41 -21.23
CA GLY A 52 19.83 -6.57 -21.92
C GLY A 52 18.57 -6.26 -21.08
N VAL A 53 18.70 -5.78 -19.84
CA VAL A 53 17.56 -5.42 -18.98
C VAL A 53 17.46 -3.91 -18.85
N TYR A 54 16.26 -3.39 -19.08
CA TYR A 54 15.94 -1.97 -19.04
C TYR A 54 14.68 -1.76 -18.21
N ARG A 55 14.73 -0.83 -17.25
CA ARG A 55 13.63 -0.53 -16.34
C ARG A 55 13.32 0.95 -16.33
N ALA A 56 12.06 1.27 -16.12
CA ALA A 56 11.60 2.64 -16.01
C ALA A 56 10.44 2.73 -15.02
N LEU A 57 10.32 3.88 -14.36
CA LEU A 57 9.19 4.22 -13.51
C LEU A 57 8.41 5.36 -14.18
N ALA A 58 7.30 5.01 -14.84
CA ALA A 58 6.44 6.00 -15.46
C ALA A 58 5.49 6.63 -14.41
N PRO A 59 5.12 7.92 -14.53
CA PRO A 59 4.16 8.54 -13.62
C PRO A 59 2.73 8.06 -13.92
N ALA A 60 1.90 7.90 -12.89
CA ALA A 60 0.45 7.73 -13.02
C ALA A 60 -0.29 8.95 -12.47
N ASN A 61 -0.04 10.14 -13.02
CA ASN A 61 -0.57 11.40 -12.48
C ASN A 61 -1.91 11.84 -13.11
N GLN A 62 -2.45 11.07 -14.06
CA GLN A 62 -3.73 11.30 -14.72
C GLN A 62 -4.50 9.99 -14.82
N LEU A 63 -5.82 10.07 -14.74
CA LEU A 63 -6.73 8.94 -14.88
C LEU A 63 -6.82 8.47 -16.32
N GLU A 64 -7.36 7.26 -16.51
CA GLU A 64 -7.65 6.62 -17.79
C GLU A 64 -6.43 5.99 -18.46
N PHE A 65 -6.47 5.89 -19.79
CA PHE A 65 -5.57 5.07 -20.58
C PHE A 65 -4.21 5.76 -20.79
N TRP A 66 -3.16 4.98 -20.60
CA TRP A 66 -1.78 5.38 -20.86
C TRP A 66 -1.11 4.41 -21.83
N ALA A 67 -0.17 4.93 -22.62
CA ALA A 67 0.63 4.13 -23.54
C ALA A 67 2.13 4.42 -23.37
N GLY A 68 2.94 3.42 -23.68
CA GLY A 68 4.38 3.54 -23.77
C GLY A 68 4.92 2.83 -25.00
N ALA A 69 5.97 3.37 -25.60
CA ALA A 69 6.69 2.78 -26.70
C ALA A 69 8.17 2.67 -26.34
N TRP A 70 8.64 1.43 -26.21
CA TRP A 70 10.05 1.12 -26.18
C TRP A 70 10.59 1.17 -27.60
N THR A 71 11.60 1.99 -27.84
CA THR A 71 12.30 2.10 -29.12
C THR A 71 13.74 1.65 -28.92
N VAL A 72 14.15 0.63 -29.67
CA VAL A 72 15.45 -0.01 -29.51
C VAL A 72 16.21 0.06 -30.82
N SER A 73 17.49 0.40 -30.73
CA SER A 73 18.40 0.51 -31.87
C SER A 73 19.81 0.06 -31.51
N GLY A 74 20.67 -0.10 -32.51
CA GLY A 74 22.05 -0.56 -32.33
C GLY A 74 22.17 -2.06 -32.57
N ALA A 75 22.59 -2.82 -31.55
CA ALA A 75 22.84 -4.25 -31.65
C ALA A 75 21.58 -5.05 -32.04
N VAL A 76 20.41 -4.58 -31.60
CA VAL A 76 19.10 -5.08 -32.01
C VAL A 76 18.19 -3.90 -32.35
N THR A 77 17.17 -4.15 -33.18
CA THR A 77 16.16 -3.14 -33.54
C THR A 77 14.79 -3.70 -33.22
N ASP A 78 14.05 -3.01 -32.35
CA ASP A 78 12.73 -3.44 -31.91
C ASP A 78 11.88 -2.23 -31.50
N VAL A 79 10.57 -2.38 -31.63
CA VAL A 79 9.58 -1.45 -31.08
C VAL A 79 8.54 -2.25 -30.32
N LYS A 80 8.52 -2.10 -29.00
CA LYS A 80 7.55 -2.77 -28.12
C LYS A 80 6.59 -1.75 -27.52
N LEU A 81 5.31 -1.95 -27.78
CA LEU A 81 4.24 -1.17 -27.17
C LEU A 81 3.84 -1.78 -25.82
N VAL A 82 3.56 -0.91 -24.85
CA VAL A 82 3.00 -1.26 -23.54
C VAL A 82 1.84 -0.32 -23.24
N THR A 83 0.79 -0.83 -22.63
CA THR A 83 -0.41 -0.05 -22.30
C THR A 83 -0.91 -0.41 -20.92
N TRP A 84 -1.40 0.59 -20.19
CA TRP A 84 -1.99 0.42 -18.87
C TRP A 84 -3.13 1.41 -18.67
N THR A 85 -3.94 1.17 -17.65
CA THR A 85 -4.97 2.12 -17.21
C THR A 85 -4.63 2.64 -15.82
N VAL A 86 -4.81 3.93 -15.61
CA VAL A 86 -4.74 4.56 -14.29
C VAL A 86 -6.16 4.82 -13.80
N VAL A 87 -6.49 4.34 -12.63
CA VAL A 87 -7.81 4.55 -12.02
C VAL A 87 -7.72 5.50 -10.83
N ALA A 88 -8.84 6.10 -10.47
CA ALA A 88 -8.90 6.90 -9.27
C ALA A 88 -8.52 5.98 -8.11
N ARG A 89 -7.65 6.47 -7.23
CA ARG A 89 -7.26 5.71 -6.05
C ARG A 89 -8.51 5.44 -5.22
N THR A 90 -9.12 4.29 -5.40
CA THR A 90 -10.13 3.78 -4.49
C THR A 90 -9.36 3.29 -3.29
N THR A 91 -9.41 4.05 -2.20
CA THR A 91 -8.79 3.61 -0.96
C THR A 91 -9.36 2.24 -0.60
N PRO A 92 -8.55 1.19 -0.50
CA PRO A 92 -9.06 -0.16 -0.32
C PRO A 92 -9.95 -0.25 0.92
N ALA A 93 -11.14 -0.80 0.72
CA ALA A 93 -12.06 -1.15 1.78
C ALA A 93 -11.60 -2.44 2.49
N TYR A 94 -11.91 -2.57 3.77
CA TYR A 94 -11.54 -3.76 4.55
C TYR A 94 -12.58 -4.87 4.52
N THR A 95 -13.74 -4.62 3.94
CA THR A 95 -14.83 -5.58 3.86
C THR A 95 -15.65 -5.35 2.59
N ASP A 96 -16.54 -6.30 2.29
CA ASP A 96 -17.43 -6.26 1.14
C ASP A 96 -18.90 -6.08 1.57
N ALA A 97 -19.73 -5.62 0.63
CA ALA A 97 -21.14 -5.38 0.87
C ALA A 97 -21.91 -6.65 1.32
N GLU A 98 -21.48 -7.84 0.90
CA GLU A 98 -22.13 -9.10 1.29
C GLU A 98 -21.90 -9.44 2.77
N LYS A 99 -20.67 -9.25 3.27
CA LYS A 99 -20.36 -9.38 4.71
C LYS A 99 -21.18 -8.38 5.54
N VAL A 100 -21.34 -7.14 5.06
CA VAL A 100 -22.18 -6.13 5.76
C VAL A 100 -23.65 -6.52 5.75
N LYS A 101 -24.20 -6.99 4.62
CA LYS A 101 -25.59 -7.49 4.56
C LYS A 101 -25.83 -8.66 5.52
N LYS A 102 -24.87 -9.58 5.65
CA LYS A 102 -24.93 -10.67 6.64
C LYS A 102 -24.93 -10.13 8.07
N ALA A 103 -24.07 -9.16 8.38
CA ALA A 103 -24.04 -8.51 9.70
C ALA A 103 -25.35 -7.76 10.02
N LEU A 104 -26.02 -7.20 9.01
CA LEU A 104 -27.30 -6.52 9.17
C LEU A 104 -28.48 -7.45 9.40
N THR A 105 -28.51 -8.63 8.77
CA THR A 105 -29.68 -9.51 8.74
C THR A 105 -29.60 -10.69 9.70
N GLY A 106 -28.40 -11.04 10.19
CA GLY A 106 -28.19 -12.17 11.11
C GLY A 106 -28.48 -13.56 10.51
N GLN A 107 -28.81 -13.64 9.21
CA GLN A 107 -29.12 -14.89 8.52
C GLN A 107 -28.54 -14.88 7.10
N SER A 108 -27.83 -15.95 6.76
CA SER A 108 -27.52 -16.30 5.38
C SER A 108 -28.83 -16.63 4.64
N GLY A 109 -29.32 -15.70 3.82
CA GLY A 109 -30.44 -15.96 2.90
C GLY A 109 -31.74 -15.18 3.15
N ALA A 110 -31.72 -14.11 3.94
CA ALA A 110 -32.87 -13.21 4.02
C ALA A 110 -33.08 -12.48 2.68
N GLN A 111 -34.36 -12.32 2.30
CA GLN A 111 -34.84 -11.64 1.08
C GLN A 111 -34.07 -10.35 0.79
N PRO A 112 -33.88 -9.96 -0.49
CA PRO A 112 -33.17 -8.75 -0.84
C PRO A 112 -33.93 -7.57 -0.23
N ILE A 113 -33.47 -7.07 0.91
CA ILE A 113 -33.73 -5.69 1.28
C ILE A 113 -33.27 -4.89 0.06
N ASP A 114 -34.08 -3.95 -0.39
CA ASP A 114 -33.69 -2.92 -1.35
C ASP A 114 -32.66 -2.01 -0.66
N VAL A 115 -31.49 -2.59 -0.38
CA VAL A 115 -30.35 -1.95 0.26
C VAL A 115 -29.68 -1.20 -0.86
N ARG A 116 -29.82 0.12 -0.80
CA ARG A 116 -29.03 1.07 -1.57
C ARG A 116 -27.55 0.72 -1.44
N GLY A 117 -26.99 0.05 -2.46
CA GLY A 117 -25.62 -0.46 -2.45
C GLY A 117 -24.61 0.67 -2.26
N ASP A 118 -24.89 1.84 -2.84
CA ASP A 118 -24.17 3.09 -2.64
C ASP A 118 -24.03 3.47 -1.16
N LEU A 119 -25.11 3.37 -0.38
CA LEU A 119 -25.06 3.69 1.06
C LEU A 119 -24.30 2.65 1.89
N ILE A 120 -24.25 1.39 1.44
CA ILE A 120 -23.42 0.36 2.08
C ILE A 120 -21.95 0.65 1.79
N ASP A 121 -21.61 0.95 0.54
CA ASP A 121 -20.24 1.23 0.12
C ASP A 121 -19.69 2.48 0.82
N ASP A 122 -20.51 3.52 0.97
CA ASP A 122 -20.17 4.71 1.78
C ASP A 122 -19.91 4.35 3.25
N ALA A 123 -20.75 3.49 3.84
CA ALA A 123 -20.59 3.03 5.22
C ALA A 123 -19.32 2.18 5.40
N ILE A 124 -18.99 1.33 4.41
CA ILE A 124 -17.75 0.54 4.39
C ILE A 124 -16.53 1.45 4.29
N GLY A 125 -16.55 2.44 3.41
CA GLY A 125 -15.49 3.42 3.27
C GLY A 125 -15.26 4.16 4.59
N ALA A 126 -16.33 4.70 5.19
CA ALA A 126 -16.27 5.38 6.48
C ALA A 126 -15.77 4.48 7.62
N ALA A 127 -16.24 3.23 7.70
CA ALA A 127 -15.80 2.26 8.71
C ALA A 127 -14.31 1.94 8.56
N SER A 128 -13.84 1.72 7.33
CA SER A 128 -12.43 1.45 7.04
C SER A 128 -11.54 2.61 7.49
N ARG A 129 -11.95 3.86 7.20
CA ARG A 129 -11.20 5.05 7.64
C ARG A 129 -11.23 5.25 9.16
N GLN A 130 -12.31 4.88 9.84
CA GLN A 130 -12.38 4.93 11.32
C GLN A 130 -11.42 3.94 11.95
N ILE A 131 -11.31 2.74 11.40
CA ILE A 131 -10.34 1.74 11.86
C ILE A 131 -8.91 2.25 11.67
N ASP A 132 -8.60 2.85 10.52
CA ASP A 132 -7.26 3.42 10.28
C ASP A 132 -6.89 4.46 11.32
N ASN A 133 -7.79 5.41 11.56
CA ASN A 133 -7.58 6.46 12.56
C ASN A 133 -7.44 5.89 13.97
N ARG A 134 -8.16 4.81 14.29
CA ARG A 134 -8.13 4.17 15.61
C ARG A 134 -6.86 3.36 15.83
N CYS A 135 -6.36 2.69 14.80
CA CYS A 135 -5.15 1.86 14.87
C CYS A 135 -3.87 2.66 14.62
N GLY A 136 -3.96 3.84 13.97
CA GLY A 136 -2.80 4.57 13.47
C GLY A 136 -2.10 3.86 12.31
N ARG A 137 -2.80 2.93 11.64
CA ARG A 137 -2.27 2.04 10.61
C ARG A 137 -3.20 2.03 9.41
N ARG A 138 -2.74 1.45 8.30
CA ARG A 138 -3.57 1.13 7.14
C ARG A 138 -3.35 -0.32 6.75
N PHE A 139 -4.43 -1.06 6.53
CA PHE A 139 -4.39 -2.51 6.34
C PHE A 139 -4.33 -2.94 4.86
N TYR A 140 -3.81 -2.06 4.00
CA TYR A 140 -3.61 -2.32 2.58
C TYR A 140 -2.23 -1.83 2.14
N ALA A 141 -1.62 -2.52 1.19
CA ALA A 141 -0.32 -2.17 0.62
C ALA A 141 -0.44 -1.15 -0.52
N ASP A 142 0.60 -0.34 -0.71
CA ASP A 142 0.77 0.46 -1.93
C ASP A 142 0.93 -0.44 -3.17
N THR A 143 0.36 0.00 -4.30
CA THR A 143 0.44 -0.75 -5.57
C THR A 143 1.78 -0.55 -6.27
N GLY A 144 2.47 0.57 -5.99
CA GLY A 144 3.85 0.84 -6.40
C GLY A 144 4.88 0.84 -5.26
N LEU A 145 6.15 0.94 -5.63
CA LEU A 145 7.24 1.23 -4.70
C LEU A 145 7.27 2.74 -4.41
N VAL A 146 7.28 3.12 -3.14
CA VAL A 146 7.30 4.53 -2.72
C VAL A 146 8.49 4.76 -1.80
N ALA A 147 9.24 5.84 -2.03
CA ALA A 147 10.35 6.25 -1.18
C ALA A 147 9.86 7.05 0.05
N ARG A 148 10.24 6.63 1.26
CA ARG A 148 10.05 7.38 2.51
C ARG A 148 11.38 7.68 3.17
N ILE A 149 11.47 8.83 3.83
CA ILE A 149 12.70 9.28 4.51
C ILE A 149 12.48 9.23 6.02
N PHE A 150 13.34 8.48 6.71
CA PHE A 150 13.36 8.32 8.15
C PHE A 150 14.61 9.01 8.72
N PRO A 151 14.47 9.96 9.66
CA PRO A 151 15.61 10.42 10.44
C PRO A 151 16.04 9.30 11.39
N ALA A 152 17.35 9.02 11.49
CA ALA A 152 17.83 8.05 12.46
C ALA A 152 17.72 8.59 13.90
N LEU A 153 17.95 9.89 14.09
CA LEU A 153 17.79 10.56 15.40
C LEU A 153 16.47 10.17 16.06
N ASP A 154 16.56 9.66 17.29
CA ASP A 154 15.45 9.19 18.14
C ASP A 154 14.57 8.07 17.54
N ARG A 155 15.05 7.38 16.49
CA ARG A 155 14.31 6.27 15.83
C ARG A 155 15.07 4.96 15.72
N PHE A 156 16.32 4.90 16.18
CA PHE A 156 17.04 3.63 16.25
C PHE A 156 17.45 3.27 17.67
N ILE A 157 17.54 1.98 17.91
CA ILE A 157 18.13 1.40 19.12
C ILE A 157 19.34 0.56 18.71
N THR A 158 20.36 0.53 19.56
CA THR A 158 21.48 -0.41 19.41
C THR A 158 21.18 -1.65 20.24
N THR A 159 21.11 -2.82 19.61
CA THR A 159 20.89 -4.10 20.27
C THR A 159 22.16 -4.56 21.00
N PRO A 160 22.05 -5.48 21.98
CA PRO A 160 23.20 -5.93 22.78
C PRO A 160 24.34 -6.56 21.98
N ASP A 161 24.05 -7.12 20.80
CA ASP A 161 25.01 -7.70 19.85
C ASP A 161 25.67 -6.65 18.95
N GLY A 162 25.32 -5.37 19.10
CA GLY A 162 25.90 -4.25 18.36
C GLY A 162 25.21 -3.92 17.04
N ALA A 163 24.17 -4.67 16.64
CA ALA A 163 23.33 -4.27 15.52
C ALA A 163 22.50 -3.02 15.89
N GLN A 164 22.01 -2.29 14.88
CA GLN A 164 21.18 -1.11 15.11
C GLN A 164 19.84 -1.30 14.41
N SER A 165 18.74 -1.26 15.15
CA SER A 165 17.38 -1.37 14.59
C SER A 165 16.77 0.01 14.43
N LEU A 166 16.47 0.42 13.20
CA LEU A 166 15.74 1.63 12.87
C LEU A 166 14.25 1.32 12.71
N HIS A 167 13.41 2.00 13.47
CA HIS A 167 11.97 1.94 13.31
C HIS A 167 11.50 2.69 12.05
N ILE A 168 10.77 1.98 11.20
CA ILE A 168 10.15 2.47 9.99
C ILE A 168 8.62 2.33 10.06
N ASP A 169 7.92 2.90 9.08
CA ASP A 169 6.49 2.66 8.92
C ASP A 169 6.23 1.21 8.46
N ASP A 170 4.97 0.77 8.49
CA ASP A 170 4.56 -0.58 8.04
C ASP A 170 5.03 -0.85 6.59
N LEU A 171 5.98 -1.75 6.40
CA LEU A 171 6.46 -2.24 5.11
C LEU A 171 5.76 -3.57 4.78
N ALA A 172 4.91 -3.56 3.76
CA ALA A 172 4.07 -4.69 3.38
C ALA A 172 4.88 -5.84 2.74
N SER A 173 5.96 -5.52 2.04
CA SER A 173 6.82 -6.53 1.41
C SER A 173 8.25 -6.01 1.26
N PRO A 174 9.27 -6.85 1.53
CA PRO A 174 10.66 -6.54 1.23
C PRO A 174 11.01 -6.69 -0.26
N THR A 175 10.06 -7.11 -1.10
CA THR A 175 10.30 -7.28 -2.55
C THR A 175 10.57 -5.93 -3.21
N GLY A 176 11.71 -5.80 -3.89
CA GLY A 176 12.12 -4.55 -4.52
C GLY A 176 12.55 -3.45 -3.53
N LEU A 177 12.83 -3.83 -2.28
CA LEU A 177 13.29 -2.93 -1.23
C LEU A 177 14.66 -2.34 -1.57
N ILE A 178 14.74 -1.02 -1.56
CA ILE A 178 15.99 -0.27 -1.69
C ILE A 178 16.18 0.55 -0.42
N VAL A 179 17.36 0.43 0.20
CA VAL A 179 17.75 1.22 1.37
C VAL A 179 18.95 2.07 1.00
N GLU A 180 18.82 3.37 1.21
CA GLU A 180 19.87 4.34 0.98
C GLU A 180 20.08 5.21 2.21
N THR A 181 21.30 5.70 2.38
CA THR A 181 21.64 6.59 3.48
C THR A 181 22.23 7.88 2.96
N ARG A 182 22.13 8.92 3.77
CA ARG A 182 22.91 10.14 3.61
C ARG A 182 23.13 10.81 4.96
N THR A 183 24.09 11.74 4.99
CA THR A 183 24.23 12.64 6.13
C THR A 183 23.09 13.65 6.16
N ARG A 184 22.73 14.10 7.37
CA ARG A 184 21.69 15.11 7.62
C ARG A 184 21.93 16.40 6.83
N PHE A 185 23.20 16.71 6.53
CA PHE A 185 23.66 17.92 5.86
C PHE A 185 23.69 17.82 4.32
N GLY A 186 23.09 16.79 3.73
CA GLY A 186 22.74 16.80 2.30
C GLY A 186 23.76 16.15 1.37
N SER A 187 24.53 15.17 1.84
CA SER A 187 25.28 14.30 0.92
C SER A 187 24.32 13.58 -0.06
N PRO A 188 24.81 13.14 -1.24
CA PRO A 188 24.01 12.28 -2.12
C PRO A 188 23.55 11.03 -1.37
N TRP A 189 22.45 10.44 -1.85
CA TRP A 189 21.97 9.15 -1.37
C TRP A 189 22.90 8.05 -1.86
N SER A 190 23.34 7.20 -0.93
CA SER A 190 24.20 6.06 -1.21
C SER A 190 23.47 4.77 -0.85
N PRO A 191 23.39 3.78 -1.75
CA PRO A 191 22.77 2.49 -1.46
C PRO A 191 23.54 1.75 -0.36
N VAL A 192 22.81 1.01 0.47
CA VAL A 192 23.35 0.15 1.53
C VAL A 192 22.85 -1.27 1.30
N THR A 193 23.70 -2.27 1.53
CA THR A 193 23.36 -3.70 1.37
C THR A 193 23.47 -4.51 2.66
N GLY A 194 24.16 -4.00 3.69
CA GLY A 194 24.31 -4.63 4.99
C GLY A 194 23.11 -4.37 5.91
N PHE A 195 21.92 -4.82 5.50
CA PHE A 195 20.69 -4.66 6.26
C PHE A 195 19.76 -5.87 6.15
N GLU A 196 18.92 -6.03 7.17
CA GLU A 196 17.82 -6.99 7.22
C GLU A 196 16.52 -6.27 7.61
N THR A 197 15.37 -6.91 7.44
CA THR A 197 14.07 -6.37 7.84
C THR A 197 13.55 -7.09 9.08
N GLY A 198 13.06 -6.33 10.06
CA GLY A 198 12.42 -6.85 11.26
C GLY A 198 10.95 -6.45 11.39
N PRO A 199 10.18 -7.08 12.29
CA PRO A 199 10.56 -8.24 13.09
C PRO A 199 10.79 -9.50 12.25
N ASP A 200 11.59 -10.43 12.77
CA ASP A 200 11.72 -11.76 12.17
C ASP A 200 10.35 -12.41 12.05
N ASN A 201 10.14 -13.15 10.95
CA ASN A 201 8.87 -13.82 10.63
C ASN A 201 7.66 -12.89 10.39
N ALA A 202 7.83 -11.56 10.30
CA ALA A 202 6.72 -10.66 10.00
C ALA A 202 5.90 -11.11 8.78
N ALA A 203 6.59 -11.49 7.69
CA ALA A 203 5.94 -12.00 6.48
C ALA A 203 5.19 -13.33 6.70
N LEU A 204 5.71 -14.23 7.56
CA LEU A 204 5.05 -15.50 7.90
C LEU A 204 3.80 -15.27 8.74
N ASP A 205 3.83 -14.26 9.61
CA ASP A 205 2.72 -13.87 10.48
C ASP A 205 1.69 -12.97 9.76
N GLY A 206 1.88 -12.68 8.47
CA GLY A 206 1.03 -11.76 7.71
C GLY A 206 1.10 -10.31 8.20
N ARG A 207 2.20 -9.95 8.89
CA ARG A 207 2.44 -8.63 9.47
C ARG A 207 3.44 -7.85 8.62
N PRO A 208 3.36 -6.51 8.63
CA PRO A 208 4.38 -5.68 7.99
C PRO A 208 5.70 -5.77 8.75
N SER A 209 6.80 -5.63 8.02
CA SER A 209 8.09 -5.30 8.64
C SER A 209 8.03 -3.85 9.12
N THR A 210 8.47 -3.59 10.34
CA THR A 210 8.45 -2.27 10.98
C THR A 210 9.85 -1.79 11.32
N GLU A 211 10.89 -2.56 10.98
CA GLU A 211 12.27 -2.25 11.32
C GLU A 211 13.23 -2.55 10.16
N ILE A 212 14.27 -1.72 10.07
CA ILE A 212 15.48 -2.01 9.28
C ILE A 212 16.62 -2.26 10.26
N LEU A 213 17.15 -3.49 10.27
CA LEU A 213 18.31 -3.87 11.05
C LEU A 213 19.58 -3.57 10.26
N ALA A 214 20.35 -2.60 10.72
CA ALA A 214 21.67 -2.26 10.21
C ALA A 214 22.73 -3.19 10.79
N VAL A 215 22.88 -4.38 10.20
CA VAL A 215 23.83 -5.43 10.66
C VAL A 215 25.27 -4.93 10.70
N ALA A 216 25.65 -4.05 9.77
CA ALA A 216 27.00 -3.47 9.69
C ALA A 216 27.18 -2.16 10.49
N GLY A 217 26.19 -1.72 11.28
CA GLY A 217 26.33 -0.58 12.19
C GLY A 217 26.52 0.78 11.50
N TRP A 218 25.70 1.09 10.49
CA TRP A 218 25.82 2.31 9.66
C TRP A 218 24.88 3.46 10.07
N LEU A 219 24.14 3.32 11.17
CA LEU A 219 23.26 4.37 11.70
C LEU A 219 24.00 5.25 12.71
N SER A 220 23.67 6.54 12.67
CA SER A 220 24.06 7.54 13.66
C SER A 220 22.99 8.63 13.72
N ASP A 221 22.98 9.46 14.76
CA ASP A 221 22.04 10.57 14.91
C ASP A 221 22.07 11.57 13.74
N ALA A 222 23.19 11.62 13.01
CA ALA A 222 23.35 12.44 11.82
C ALA A 222 22.86 11.76 10.52
N THR A 223 22.33 10.54 10.58
CA THR A 223 21.94 9.76 9.40
C THR A 223 20.48 10.01 9.03
N LYS A 224 20.22 10.12 7.73
CA LYS A 224 18.88 9.97 7.15
C LYS A 224 18.87 8.71 6.32
N VAL A 225 17.81 7.93 6.47
CA VAL A 225 17.60 6.69 5.71
C VAL A 225 16.43 6.89 4.76
N ARG A 226 16.64 6.61 3.49
CA ARG A 226 15.57 6.53 2.50
C ARG A 226 15.30 5.06 2.25
N VAL A 227 14.06 4.66 2.46
CA VAL A 227 13.59 3.31 2.20
C VAL A 227 12.58 3.41 1.07
N THR A 228 12.80 2.67 0.00
CA THR A 228 11.89 2.57 -1.13
C THR A 228 11.29 1.17 -1.12
N GLY A 229 9.98 1.09 -0.93
CA GLY A 229 9.27 -0.18 -0.73
C GLY A 229 7.76 -0.02 -0.87
N ARG A 230 7.03 -1.13 -0.71
CA ARG A 230 5.56 -1.14 -0.65
C ARG A 230 5.13 -0.95 0.80
N TRP A 231 4.43 0.14 1.12
CA TRP A 231 4.04 0.45 2.49
C TRP A 231 2.60 0.04 2.78
N GLY A 232 2.29 -0.21 4.05
CA GLY A 232 1.01 -0.70 4.56
C GLY A 232 1.10 -2.15 5.04
N TRP A 233 -0.04 -2.82 5.15
CA TRP A 233 -0.06 -4.24 5.54
C TRP A 233 0.02 -5.16 4.32
N PRO A 234 0.63 -6.36 4.45
CA PRO A 234 0.68 -7.36 3.39
C PRO A 234 -0.72 -7.79 2.92
N SER A 235 -1.66 -7.89 3.86
CA SER A 235 -3.06 -8.22 3.63
C SER A 235 -3.94 -7.67 4.75
N VAL A 236 -5.22 -7.46 4.48
CA VAL A 236 -6.21 -7.09 5.51
C VAL A 236 -6.40 -8.27 6.46
N PRO A 237 -6.16 -8.13 7.79
CA PRO A 237 -6.44 -9.19 8.75
C PRO A 237 -7.93 -9.51 8.84
N ASP A 238 -8.28 -10.76 9.14
CA ASP A 238 -9.68 -11.20 9.23
C ASP A 238 -10.44 -10.46 10.34
N GLU A 239 -9.80 -10.19 11.48
CA GLU A 239 -10.40 -9.43 12.57
C GLU A 239 -10.70 -7.98 12.15
N VAL A 240 -9.81 -7.38 11.35
CA VAL A 240 -10.02 -6.03 10.78
C VAL A 240 -11.17 -6.04 9.79
N SER A 241 -11.28 -7.07 8.95
CA SER A 241 -12.40 -7.24 8.01
C SER A 241 -13.74 -7.39 8.73
N GLN A 242 -13.77 -8.18 9.81
CA GLN A 242 -14.94 -8.38 10.65
C GLN A 242 -15.32 -7.11 11.42
N ALA A 243 -14.35 -6.42 12.02
CA ALA A 243 -14.55 -5.14 12.69
C ALA A 243 -15.13 -4.10 11.73
N CYS A 244 -14.63 -4.05 10.49
CA CYS A 244 -15.14 -3.16 9.45
C CYS A 244 -16.59 -3.50 9.09
N ALA A 245 -16.94 -4.78 8.98
CA ALA A 245 -18.32 -5.20 8.67
C ALA A 245 -19.31 -4.79 9.77
N LEU A 246 -18.94 -5.01 11.05
CA LEU A 246 -19.76 -4.63 12.20
C LEU A 246 -19.94 -3.11 12.27
N GLN A 247 -18.86 -2.35 12.13
CA GLN A 247 -18.90 -0.90 12.18
C GLN A 247 -19.66 -0.31 10.98
N ALA A 248 -19.50 -0.85 9.77
CA ALA A 248 -20.24 -0.43 8.59
C ALA A 248 -21.75 -0.71 8.75
N ALA A 249 -22.12 -1.90 9.24
CA ALA A 249 -23.52 -2.23 9.53
C ALA A 249 -24.14 -1.24 10.54
N ARG A 250 -23.38 -0.85 11.58
CA ARG A 250 -23.81 0.13 12.57
C ARG A 250 -23.97 1.53 11.98
N LEU A 251 -23.02 1.98 11.15
CA LEU A 251 -23.11 3.27 10.45
C LEU A 251 -24.31 3.30 9.51
N TYR A 252 -24.53 2.23 8.75
CA TYR A 252 -25.66 2.09 7.85
C TYR A 252 -27.00 2.20 8.60
N ARG A 253 -27.16 1.53 9.76
CA ARG A 253 -28.39 1.60 10.57
C ARG A 253 -28.68 2.98 11.16
N ARG A 254 -27.70 3.89 11.27
CA ARG A 254 -27.95 5.25 11.78
C ARG A 254 -28.85 6.06 10.87
N LYS A 255 -28.88 5.77 9.56
CA LYS A 255 -29.81 6.43 8.63
C LYS A 255 -31.27 6.18 8.99
N ASP A 256 -31.56 5.04 9.64
CA ASP A 256 -32.91 4.62 10.02
C ASP A 256 -33.31 5.12 11.43
N SER A 257 -32.36 5.67 12.21
CA SER A 257 -32.62 6.31 13.50
C SER A 257 -31.74 7.55 13.70
N PRO A 258 -31.98 8.61 12.90
CA PRO A 258 -31.20 9.85 12.98
C PRO A 258 -31.32 10.56 14.35
N GLU A 259 -32.42 10.35 15.08
CA GLU A 259 -32.66 10.91 16.42
C GLU A 259 -32.14 10.05 17.58
N GLY A 260 -31.52 8.89 17.31
CA GLY A 260 -30.87 8.06 18.33
C GLY A 260 -31.82 7.22 19.20
N VAL A 261 -33.08 7.05 18.80
CA VAL A 261 -34.05 6.18 19.47
C VAL A 261 -34.33 4.97 18.57
N LEU A 262 -33.75 3.83 18.93
CA LEU A 262 -34.17 2.51 18.45
C LEU A 262 -34.85 1.80 19.62
N GLY A 263 -36.19 1.89 19.69
CA GLY A 263 -36.98 1.12 20.66
C GLY A 263 -38.37 1.69 20.94
N ASN A 264 -39.40 0.90 20.59
CA ASN A 264 -40.77 0.99 21.12
C ASN A 264 -40.78 1.02 22.65
N SER A 265 -41.80 1.65 23.22
CA SER A 265 -41.95 2.04 24.64
C SER A 265 -41.95 0.93 25.71
N GLU A 266 -41.47 -0.28 25.43
CA GLU A 266 -41.55 -1.43 26.35
C GLU A 266 -40.21 -2.00 26.80
N TRP A 267 -39.09 -1.61 26.20
CA TRP A 267 -37.75 -2.02 26.65
C TRP A 267 -36.87 -0.80 26.84
N GLY A 268 -36.37 -0.63 28.07
CA GLY A 268 -35.66 0.57 28.52
C GLY A 268 -34.50 1.00 27.62
N ALA A 269 -34.21 2.31 27.65
CA ALA A 269 -33.21 2.95 26.80
C ALA A 269 -31.84 2.24 26.85
N VAL A 270 -31.49 1.53 25.79
CA VAL A 270 -30.16 0.95 25.61
C VAL A 270 -29.20 2.10 25.28
N ARG A 271 -28.22 2.35 26.17
CA ARG A 271 -27.16 3.31 25.87
C ARG A 271 -26.31 2.80 24.71
N VAL A 272 -26.43 3.46 23.56
CA VAL A 272 -25.49 3.26 22.45
C VAL A 272 -24.15 3.90 22.85
N SER A 273 -23.12 3.08 23.10
CA SER A 273 -21.76 3.55 23.40
C SER A 273 -21.18 4.35 22.22
N ARG A 274 -20.20 5.24 22.45
CA ARG A 274 -19.58 6.04 21.37
C ARG A 274 -18.83 5.18 20.35
N PHE A 275 -18.21 4.10 20.81
CA PHE A 275 -17.50 3.11 19.99
C PHE A 275 -17.90 1.70 20.45
N ASP A 276 -18.05 0.77 19.52
CA ASP A 276 -18.55 -0.58 19.79
C ASP A 276 -17.45 -1.41 20.49
N PRO A 277 -17.68 -1.97 21.69
CA PRO A 277 -16.69 -2.76 22.41
C PRO A 277 -16.19 -3.99 21.62
N ASP A 278 -17.03 -4.59 20.78
CA ASP A 278 -16.65 -5.77 20.00
C ASP A 278 -15.71 -5.37 18.86
N VAL A 279 -16.00 -4.23 18.20
CA VAL A 279 -15.10 -3.62 17.21
C VAL A 279 -13.76 -3.27 17.86
N GLU A 280 -13.79 -2.67 19.05
CA GLU A 280 -12.57 -2.34 19.81
C GLU A 280 -11.76 -3.58 20.16
N SER A 281 -12.39 -4.65 20.65
CA SER A 281 -11.70 -5.89 20.99
C SER A 281 -11.02 -6.54 19.77
N LEU A 282 -11.64 -6.46 18.60
CA LEU A 282 -11.08 -7.02 17.37
C LEU A 282 -9.86 -6.25 16.87
N ILE A 283 -9.90 -4.92 16.97
CA ILE A 283 -8.81 -4.07 16.48
C ILE A 283 -7.72 -3.79 17.51
N ALA A 284 -7.97 -4.07 18.79
CA ALA A 284 -7.05 -3.80 19.89
C ALA A 284 -5.60 -4.27 19.65
N PRO A 285 -5.35 -5.49 19.14
CA PRO A 285 -3.99 -5.97 18.87
C PRO A 285 -3.23 -5.18 17.80
N TYR A 286 -3.92 -4.39 16.99
CA TYR A 286 -3.35 -3.65 15.86
C TYR A 286 -3.13 -2.16 16.16
N ILE A 287 -3.56 -1.68 17.31
CA ILE A 287 -3.41 -0.28 17.69
C ILE A 287 -1.94 0.01 17.99
N LEU A 288 -1.38 1.03 17.31
CA LEU A 288 -0.09 1.57 17.69
C LEU A 288 -0.20 2.23 19.06
N ILE A 289 0.59 1.74 20.01
CA ILE A 289 0.78 2.42 21.29
C ILE A 289 1.69 3.60 21.00
N THR A 290 1.10 4.77 20.80
CA THR A 290 1.86 6.02 20.78
C THR A 290 2.48 6.20 22.16
N ALA A 291 3.82 6.16 22.23
CA ALA A 291 4.58 6.45 23.45
C ALA A 291 4.45 7.92 23.87
#